data_AF-A0A8J4QPI7-F1
#
_entry.id   AF-A0A8J4QPI7-F1
#
_cell.length_a   1.000
_cell.length_b   1.000
_cell.length_c   1.000
_cell.angle_alpha   90.00
_cell.angle_beta   90.00
_cell.angle_gamma   90.00
#
_symmetry.space_group_name_H-M   'P 1'
#
loop_
_entity.id
_entity.type
_entity.pdbx_description
1 polymer ?
#
loop_
_entity_poly.entity_id
_entity_poly.type
_entity_poly.pdbx_seq_one_letter_code
_entity_poly.pdbx_strand_id
1 'polypeptide(L)'
;MKNDRTSKSSSVSSLPLILDVDDFKGDFSFDALFGNLVNELLPSFQDEEADSSEGGGHGGNDGLSNGHLRGAAVAPLFPEVDKLLALFNDSYKELVDLRNQIDGRLYNLKKEVSIQDSKHRKTLAELEKGADELLGSFARLDSRISSVGQTAAKIGDHLQSADAQRETASQTIELIKYLMEFNSSPGDLMELSPLFSDTSRVAEAASIAQKLRSFAEEDIGRQGIGAASVMGNAAASRGLEVAVANLQDYCNES
;
A
#
# COMPACT_ATOMS: atom_id res chain seq x y z
N MET A 1 35.48 14.23 16.91
CA MET A 1 36.56 13.53 17.63
C MET A 1 37.00 12.32 16.80
N LYS A 2 38.29 12.26 16.47
CA LYS A 2 38.96 11.08 15.90
C LYS A 2 39.18 10.06 17.01
N ASN A 3 38.78 8.80 16.80
CA ASN A 3 39.14 7.70 17.69
C ASN A 3 40.18 6.82 16.98
N ASP A 4 41.45 7.13 17.22
CA ASP A 4 42.55 6.20 17.10
C ASP A 4 42.44 5.14 18.20
N ARG A 5 42.23 3.87 17.84
CA ARG A 5 42.46 2.72 18.73
C ARG A 5 43.49 1.80 18.12
N THR A 6 44.73 2.15 18.44
CA THR A 6 45.89 1.29 18.67
C THR A 6 45.64 -0.22 18.58
N SER A 7 46.06 -0.77 17.45
CA SER A 7 46.34 -2.20 17.27
C SER A 7 47.42 -2.63 18.26
N LYS A 8 47.05 -3.40 19.28
CA LYS A 8 48.00 -4.06 20.18
C LYS A 8 48.20 -5.49 19.68
N SER A 9 49.24 -5.68 18.89
CA SER A 9 49.74 -6.99 18.47
C SER A 9 50.10 -7.82 19.70
N SER A 10 49.30 -8.84 19.99
CA SER A 10 49.74 -9.95 20.84
C SER A 10 50.64 -10.83 19.99
N SER A 11 51.95 -10.80 20.28
CA SER A 11 52.91 -11.77 19.78
C SER A 11 52.51 -13.16 20.24
N VAL A 12 51.89 -13.93 19.36
CA VAL A 12 51.60 -15.35 19.57
C VAL A 12 52.50 -16.11 18.59
N SER A 13 53.18 -17.11 19.14
CA SER A 13 54.13 -18.05 18.52
C SER A 13 54.08 -18.14 17.00
N SER A 14 55.22 -17.86 16.38
CA SER A 14 55.51 -17.99 14.95
C SER A 14 55.63 -19.46 14.51
N LEU A 15 54.51 -20.18 14.56
CA LEU A 15 54.26 -21.37 13.75
C LEU A 15 52.97 -21.07 12.96
N PRO A 16 52.92 -21.35 11.64
CA PRO A 16 51.70 -21.14 10.87
C PRO A 16 50.56 -21.94 11.51
N LEU A 17 49.41 -21.29 11.71
CA LEU A 17 48.17 -21.96 12.15
C LEU A 17 47.93 -23.15 11.23
N ILE A 18 47.75 -24.34 11.81
CA ILE A 18 47.63 -25.58 11.05
C ILE A 18 46.20 -25.73 10.52
N LEU A 19 45.20 -25.20 11.24
CA LEU A 19 43.79 -25.27 10.89
C LEU A 19 43.12 -23.88 10.95
N ASP A 20 42.47 -23.45 9.86
CA ASP A 20 41.57 -22.28 9.81
C ASP A 20 40.11 -22.74 9.67
N VAL A 21 39.16 -21.93 10.15
CA VAL A 21 37.72 -22.14 9.96
C VAL A 21 37.33 -22.18 8.49
N ASP A 22 38.08 -21.50 7.64
CA ASP A 22 37.85 -21.46 6.20
C ASP A 22 38.15 -22.80 5.53
N ASP A 23 39.05 -23.62 6.09
CA ASP A 23 39.38 -24.97 5.59
C ASP A 23 38.21 -25.95 5.70
N PHE A 24 37.24 -25.66 6.58
CA PHE A 24 36.05 -26.48 6.81
C PHE A 24 34.82 -25.99 6.04
N LYS A 25 34.96 -24.97 5.18
CA LYS A 25 33.86 -24.47 4.33
C LYS A 25 33.82 -25.25 3.01
N GLY A 26 32.64 -25.69 2.59
CA GLY A 26 32.45 -26.37 1.30
C GLY A 26 32.73 -27.89 1.38
N ASP A 27 33.45 -28.43 0.40
CA ASP A 27 33.78 -29.87 0.30
C ASP A 27 35.03 -30.20 1.14
N PHE A 28 34.88 -30.27 2.47
CA PHE A 28 35.96 -30.67 3.37
C PHE A 28 36.35 -32.14 3.14
N SER A 29 37.65 -32.41 2.97
CA SER A 29 38.22 -33.75 2.90
C SER A 29 39.25 -33.97 4.00
N PHE A 30 38.96 -34.93 4.88
CA PHE A 30 39.88 -35.33 5.94
C PHE A 30 41.19 -35.89 5.38
N ASP A 31 41.13 -36.68 4.31
CA ASP A 31 42.31 -37.31 3.71
C ASP A 31 43.27 -36.29 3.09
N ALA A 32 42.74 -35.21 2.49
CA ALA A 32 43.55 -34.12 1.94
C ALA A 32 44.25 -33.32 3.05
N LEU A 33 43.52 -33.00 4.13
CA LEU A 33 44.07 -32.32 5.30
C LEU A 33 45.16 -33.17 5.97
N PHE A 34 44.87 -34.45 6.21
CA PHE A 34 45.79 -35.39 6.84
C PHE A 34 47.03 -35.61 5.97
N GLY A 35 46.85 -35.77 4.65
CA GLY A 35 47.94 -35.90 3.70
C GLY A 35 48.88 -34.69 3.73
N ASN A 36 48.34 -33.48 3.71
CA ASN A 36 49.15 -32.26 3.81
C ASN A 36 49.91 -32.18 5.15
N LEU A 37 49.24 -32.55 6.25
CA LEU A 37 49.81 -32.49 7.60
C LEU A 37 50.95 -33.51 7.81
N VAL A 38 50.82 -34.70 7.23
CA VAL A 38 51.71 -35.83 7.49
C VAL A 38 52.84 -35.93 6.45
N ASN A 39 52.55 -35.63 5.18
CA ASN A 39 53.53 -35.74 4.10
C ASN A 39 54.64 -34.68 4.15
N GLU A 40 54.45 -33.60 4.92
CA GLU A 40 55.49 -32.58 5.15
C GLU A 40 56.57 -33.06 6.14
N LEU A 41 56.23 -34.04 7.01
CA LEU A 41 57.08 -34.45 8.13
C LEU A 41 57.68 -35.86 7.97
N LEU A 42 57.05 -36.72 7.17
CA LEU A 42 57.57 -38.05 6.88
C LEU A 42 58.52 -38.03 5.67
N PRO A 43 59.73 -38.62 5.77
CA PRO A 43 60.55 -38.88 4.59
C PRO A 43 59.76 -39.71 3.57
N SER A 44 59.81 -39.35 2.29
CA SER A 44 59.28 -40.20 1.23
C SER A 44 59.93 -41.58 1.37
N PHE A 45 59.12 -42.61 1.56
CA PHE A 45 59.62 -43.98 1.63
C PHE A 45 60.32 -44.28 0.29
N GLN A 46 61.65 -44.39 0.33
CA GLN A 46 62.44 -44.89 -0.80
C GLN A 46 62.38 -46.41 -0.73
N ASP A 47 61.57 -47.02 -1.61
CA ASP A 47 61.72 -48.43 -1.92
C ASP A 47 63.10 -48.60 -2.56
N GLU A 48 64.10 -48.97 -1.77
CA GLU A 48 65.38 -49.46 -2.27
C GLU A 48 65.14 -50.84 -2.91
N GLU A 49 64.54 -50.85 -4.11
CA GLU A 49 64.61 -51.98 -5.04
C GLU A 49 66.04 -52.05 -5.58
N ALA A 50 66.93 -52.62 -4.76
CA ALA A 50 68.28 -52.98 -5.17
C ALA A 50 68.19 -54.18 -6.13
N ASP A 51 68.17 -53.80 -7.40
CA ASP A 51 68.30 -54.54 -8.65
C ASP A 51 69.01 -55.91 -8.53
N SER A 52 68.29 -56.96 -8.94
CA SER A 52 68.84 -58.29 -9.17
C SER A 52 69.76 -58.27 -10.39
N SER A 53 71.05 -58.50 -10.20
CA SER A 53 71.98 -58.78 -11.30
C SER A 53 72.63 -60.15 -11.15
N GLU A 54 72.51 -60.96 -12.21
CA GLU A 54 72.94 -62.34 -12.35
C GLU A 54 74.46 -62.55 -12.20
N GLY A 55 74.84 -63.66 -11.57
CA GLY A 55 76.19 -64.21 -11.61
C GLY A 55 76.23 -65.59 -10.94
N GLY A 56 76.15 -66.65 -11.74
CA GLY A 56 75.84 -68.00 -11.27
C GLY A 56 76.91 -68.73 -10.45
N GLY A 57 76.42 -69.65 -9.61
CA GLY A 57 76.99 -70.98 -9.42
C GLY A 57 77.86 -71.20 -8.19
N HIS A 58 77.27 -71.65 -7.08
CA HIS A 58 77.57 -72.95 -6.43
C HIS A 58 76.68 -73.15 -5.20
N GLY A 59 76.22 -74.39 -5.01
CA GLY A 59 75.19 -74.74 -4.04
C GLY A 59 75.63 -74.85 -2.60
N GLY A 60 74.62 -75.00 -1.74
CA GLY A 60 74.72 -75.58 -0.42
C GLY A 60 74.78 -74.57 0.73
N ASN A 61 73.65 -74.41 1.41
CA ASN A 61 73.48 -74.69 2.84
C ASN A 61 72.58 -73.64 3.53
N ASP A 62 71.54 -74.13 4.20
CA ASP A 62 70.67 -73.38 5.10
C ASP A 62 71.48 -72.66 6.18
N GLY A 63 71.15 -71.39 6.43
CA GLY A 63 71.85 -70.59 7.44
C GLY A 63 71.12 -69.29 7.73
N LEU A 64 70.07 -69.36 8.56
CA LEU A 64 69.48 -68.20 9.23
C LEU A 64 70.59 -67.40 9.93
N SER A 65 70.91 -66.21 9.42
CA SER A 65 71.82 -65.27 10.10
C SER A 65 71.02 -64.13 10.70
N ASN A 66 70.53 -64.38 11.92
CA ASN A 66 70.12 -63.35 12.87
C ASN A 66 71.41 -62.75 13.48
N GLY A 67 71.82 -61.57 13.00
CA GLY A 67 73.03 -60.88 13.43
C GLY A 67 72.73 -59.56 14.12
N HIS A 68 72.42 -59.61 15.41
CA HIS A 68 72.39 -58.44 16.28
C HIS A 68 73.80 -58.18 16.82
N LEU A 69 74.48 -57.15 16.32
CA LEU A 69 75.66 -56.57 16.99
C LEU A 69 75.41 -55.08 17.28
N ARG A 70 75.28 -54.85 18.57
CA ARG A 70 75.00 -53.60 19.29
C ARG A 70 76.29 -52.78 19.38
N GLY A 71 76.29 -51.50 18.96
CA GLY A 71 77.44 -50.64 19.27
C GLY A 71 77.65 -49.34 18.48
N ALA A 72 76.62 -48.55 18.19
CA ALA A 72 76.76 -47.11 17.94
C ALA A 72 75.38 -46.47 18.18
N ALA A 73 75.36 -45.28 18.79
CA ALA A 73 74.20 -44.58 19.34
C ALA A 73 72.85 -44.93 18.68
N VAL A 74 71.95 -45.54 19.46
CA VAL A 74 70.54 -45.70 19.06
C VAL A 74 69.94 -44.30 19.04
N ALA A 75 70.13 -43.60 17.91
CA ALA A 75 69.20 -42.55 17.52
C ALA A 75 67.79 -43.16 17.61
N PRO A 76 66.78 -42.41 18.07
CA PRO A 76 65.42 -42.94 18.20
C PRO A 76 65.04 -43.62 16.90
N LEU A 77 64.37 -44.77 16.95
CA LEU A 77 64.05 -45.55 15.74
C LEU A 77 63.16 -44.75 14.76
N PHE A 78 62.54 -43.65 15.23
CA PHE A 78 61.95 -42.57 14.42
C PHE A 78 61.91 -41.27 15.28
N PRO A 79 62.90 -40.36 15.20
CA PRO A 79 62.85 -39.08 15.93
C PRO A 79 61.72 -38.14 15.42
N GLU A 80 61.14 -38.43 14.26
CA GLU A 80 60.01 -37.71 13.66
C GLU A 80 58.67 -38.01 14.35
N VAL A 81 58.55 -39.13 15.08
CA VAL A 81 57.30 -39.53 15.75
C VAL A 81 56.91 -38.54 16.86
N ASP A 82 57.88 -38.04 17.63
CA ASP A 82 57.60 -37.07 18.69
C ASP A 82 57.15 -35.72 18.12
N LYS A 83 57.69 -35.33 16.96
CA LYS A 83 57.27 -34.11 16.24
C LYS A 83 55.87 -34.27 15.66
N LEU A 84 55.58 -35.44 15.09
CA LEU A 84 54.26 -35.77 14.55
C LEU A 84 53.20 -35.82 15.66
N LEU A 85 53.55 -36.39 16.82
CA LEU A 85 52.68 -36.44 17.98
C LEU A 85 52.40 -35.03 18.52
N ALA A 86 53.41 -34.16 18.59
CA ALA A 86 53.22 -32.75 18.96
C ALA A 86 52.28 -32.04 17.97
N LEU A 87 52.50 -32.23 16.66
CA LEU A 87 51.65 -31.67 15.60
C LEU A 87 50.19 -32.13 15.71
N PHE A 88 49.94 -33.42 15.96
CA PHE A 88 48.59 -33.94 16.18
C PHE A 88 47.94 -33.39 17.44
N ASN A 89 48.69 -33.25 18.54
CA ASN A 89 48.16 -32.66 19.77
C ASN A 89 47.81 -31.18 19.60
N ASP A 90 48.64 -30.42 18.89
CA ASP A 90 48.41 -29.02 18.58
C ASP A 90 47.19 -28.86 17.64
N SER A 91 47.13 -29.66 16.56
CA SER A 91 46.00 -29.69 15.63
C SER A 91 44.68 -30.09 16.32
N TYR A 92 44.74 -31.07 17.22
CA TYR A 92 43.58 -31.49 18.02
C TYR A 92 43.07 -30.34 18.90
N LYS A 93 43.99 -29.62 19.55
CA LYS A 93 43.64 -28.48 20.40
C LYS A 93 43.03 -27.34 19.58
N GLU A 94 43.61 -27.01 18.42
CA GLU A 94 43.06 -26.02 17.49
C GLU A 94 41.66 -26.42 17.02
N LEU A 95 41.43 -27.70 16.70
CA LEU A 95 40.10 -28.19 16.29
C LEU A 95 39.05 -28.06 17.41
N VAL A 96 39.43 -28.33 18.66
CA VAL A 96 38.54 -28.14 19.82
C VAL A 96 38.22 -26.67 20.03
N ASP A 97 39.21 -25.78 19.92
CA ASP A 97 39.02 -24.34 20.06
C ASP A 97 38.14 -23.79 18.93
N LEU A 98 38.33 -24.28 17.70
CA LEU A 98 37.50 -23.94 16.55
C LEU A 98 36.05 -24.39 16.73
N ARG A 99 35.84 -25.63 17.20
CA ARG A 99 34.52 -26.16 17.55
C ARG A 99 33.83 -25.26 18.57
N ASN A 100 34.52 -24.90 19.65
CA ASN A 100 33.98 -24.02 20.69
C ASN A 100 33.64 -22.63 20.14
N GLN A 101 34.45 -22.09 19.22
CA GLN A 101 34.18 -20.83 18.56
C GLN A 101 32.93 -20.90 17.67
N ILE A 102 32.77 -21.97 16.89
CA ILE A 102 31.59 -22.21 16.04
C ILE A 102 30.34 -22.38 16.91
N ASP A 103 30.40 -23.19 17.96
CA ASP A 103 29.29 -23.39 18.90
C ASP A 103 28.86 -22.06 19.54
N GLY A 104 29.82 -21.22 19.94
CA GLY A 104 29.56 -19.88 20.46
C GLY A 104 28.89 -18.95 19.43
N ARG A 105 29.37 -18.97 18.17
CA ARG A 105 28.75 -18.20 17.07
C ARG A 105 27.33 -18.68 16.79
N LEU A 106 27.10 -19.99 16.73
CA LEU A 106 25.77 -20.59 16.52
C LEU A 106 24.81 -20.24 17.65
N TYR A 107 25.26 -20.32 18.90
CA TYR A 107 24.45 -19.94 20.06
C TYR A 107 24.03 -18.47 20.01
N ASN A 108 24.98 -17.58 19.72
CA ASN A 108 24.71 -16.15 19.62
C ASN A 108 23.77 -15.84 18.45
N LEU A 109 23.98 -16.46 17.28
CA LEU A 109 23.11 -16.28 16.13
C LEU A 109 21.69 -16.76 16.42
N LYS A 110 21.53 -17.93 17.03
CA LYS A 110 20.23 -18.47 17.44
C LYS A 110 19.51 -17.54 18.42
N LYS A 111 20.25 -16.99 19.38
CA LYS A 111 19.71 -16.03 20.35
C LYS A 111 19.26 -14.74 19.67
N GLU A 112 20.08 -14.19 18.76
CA GLU A 112 19.75 -12.95 18.05
C GLU A 112 18.54 -13.13 17.13
N VAL A 113 18.49 -14.23 16.35
CA VAL A 113 17.33 -14.57 15.52
C VAL A 113 16.06 -14.67 16.37
N SER A 114 16.13 -15.33 17.53
CA SER A 114 14.97 -15.42 18.43
C SER A 114 14.51 -14.05 18.96
N ILE A 115 15.44 -13.14 19.25
CA ILE A 115 15.13 -11.77 19.68
C ILE A 115 14.49 -10.99 18.53
N GLN A 116 15.07 -11.04 17.34
CA GLN A 116 14.55 -10.35 16.16
C GLN A 116 13.17 -10.88 15.76
N ASP A 117 12.97 -12.21 15.74
CA ASP A 117 11.66 -12.82 15.47
C ASP A 117 10.61 -12.36 16.47
N SER A 118 10.96 -12.34 17.77
CA SER A 118 10.05 -11.86 18.81
C SER A 118 9.70 -10.38 18.63
N LYS A 119 10.68 -9.54 18.28
CA LYS A 119 10.49 -8.12 18.01
C LYS A 119 9.61 -7.91 16.77
N HIS A 120 9.94 -8.56 15.66
CA HIS A 120 9.19 -8.47 14.41
C HIS A 120 7.76 -8.95 14.56
N ARG A 121 7.54 -10.06 15.26
CA ARG A 121 6.20 -10.56 15.55
C ARG A 121 5.36 -9.55 16.36
N LYS A 122 5.96 -8.87 17.35
CA LYS A 122 5.27 -7.82 18.10
C LYS A 122 4.93 -6.61 17.23
N THR A 123 5.88 -6.13 16.44
CA THR A 123 5.63 -4.98 15.55
C THR A 123 4.58 -5.29 14.50
N LEU A 124 4.56 -6.53 13.99
CA LEU A 124 3.56 -6.96 13.01
C LEU A 124 2.16 -7.04 13.65
N ALA A 125 2.05 -7.57 14.87
CA ALA A 125 0.78 -7.59 15.60
C ALA A 125 0.23 -6.18 15.91
N GLU A 126 1.11 -5.23 16.28
CA GLU A 126 0.72 -3.83 16.48
C GLU A 126 0.26 -3.17 15.18
N LEU A 127 0.94 -3.46 14.06
CA LEU A 127 0.59 -2.94 12.74
C LEU A 127 -0.74 -3.50 12.24
N GLU A 128 -0.97 -4.81 12.39
CA GLU A 128 -2.24 -5.46 12.06
C GLU A 128 -3.39 -4.85 12.86
N LYS A 129 -3.21 -4.68 14.18
CA LYS A 129 -4.21 -4.01 15.02
C LYS A 129 -4.48 -2.58 14.56
N GLY A 130 -3.45 -1.81 14.24
CA GLY A 130 -3.60 -0.45 13.71
C GLY A 130 -4.33 -0.41 12.37
N ALA A 131 -4.07 -1.39 11.50
CA ALA A 131 -4.76 -1.54 10.21
C ALA A 131 -6.25 -1.86 10.40
N ASP A 132 -6.60 -2.75 11.32
CA ASP A 132 -7.99 -3.09 11.65
C ASP A 132 -8.74 -1.88 12.23
N GLU A 133 -8.10 -1.12 13.13
CA GLU A 133 -8.66 0.12 13.69
C GLU A 133 -8.88 1.18 12.61
N LEU A 134 -7.95 1.30 11.66
CA LEU A 134 -8.07 2.21 10.52
C LEU A 134 -9.20 1.79 9.58
N LEU A 135 -9.31 0.49 9.28
CA LEU A 135 -10.41 -0.04 8.46
C LEU A 135 -11.77 0.23 9.11
N GLY A 136 -11.88 0.05 10.43
CA GLY A 136 -13.07 0.41 11.20
C GLY A 136 -13.38 1.91 11.14
N SER A 137 -12.35 2.76 11.13
CA SER A 137 -12.51 4.21 10.98
C SER A 137 -13.03 4.59 9.60
N PHE A 138 -12.55 3.94 8.53
CA PHE A 138 -13.08 4.15 7.18
C PHE A 138 -14.54 3.72 7.04
N ALA A 139 -14.93 2.58 7.62
CA ALA A 139 -16.34 2.16 7.61
C ALA A 139 -17.25 3.18 8.31
N ARG A 140 -16.80 3.75 9.44
CA ARG A 140 -17.52 4.83 10.13
C ARG A 140 -17.59 6.11 9.31
N LEU A 141 -16.49 6.46 8.64
CA LEU A 141 -16.45 7.63 7.77
C LEU A 141 -17.42 7.48 6.59
N ASP A 142 -17.43 6.31 5.94
CA ASP A 142 -18.32 6.02 4.83
C ASP A 142 -19.81 6.12 5.25
N SER A 143 -20.15 5.56 6.41
CA SER A 143 -21.49 5.70 7.00
C SER A 143 -21.87 7.18 7.23
N ARG A 144 -20.94 8.00 7.73
CA ARG A 144 -21.17 9.44 7.91
C ARG A 144 -21.31 10.18 6.59
N ILE A 145 -20.45 9.88 5.61
CA ILE A 145 -20.52 10.47 4.27
C ILE A 145 -21.87 10.16 3.62
N SER A 146 -22.31 8.90 3.71
CA SER A 146 -23.61 8.47 3.20
C SER A 146 -24.77 9.23 3.87
N SER A 147 -24.76 9.33 5.21
CA SER A 147 -25.78 10.07 5.97
C SER A 147 -25.82 11.56 5.63
N VAL A 148 -24.66 12.21 5.53
CA VAL A 148 -24.57 13.62 5.13
C VAL A 148 -25.01 13.79 3.67
N GLY A 149 -24.62 12.88 2.78
CA GLY A 149 -25.04 12.89 1.37
C GLY A 149 -26.55 12.78 1.20
N GLN A 150 -27.20 11.88 1.95
CA GLN A 150 -28.66 11.77 1.98
C GLN A 150 -29.34 13.03 2.51
N THR A 151 -28.77 13.62 3.57
CA THR A 151 -29.29 14.87 4.14
C THR A 151 -29.14 16.03 3.15
N ALA A 152 -27.99 16.12 2.47
CA ALA A 152 -27.73 17.14 1.46
C ALA A 152 -28.68 17.00 0.26
N ALA A 153 -28.93 15.78 -0.22
CA ALA A 153 -29.91 15.53 -1.29
C ALA A 153 -31.31 16.01 -0.88
N LYS A 154 -31.76 15.64 0.34
CA LYS A 154 -33.06 16.06 0.86
C LYS A 154 -33.19 17.59 1.00
N ILE A 155 -32.13 18.25 1.47
CA ILE A 155 -32.10 19.73 1.53
C ILE A 155 -32.16 20.33 0.12
N GLY A 156 -31.46 19.73 -0.84
CA GLY A 156 -31.52 20.11 -2.25
C GLY A 156 -32.94 20.04 -2.80
N ASP A 157 -33.63 18.92 -2.59
CA ASP A 157 -35.02 18.73 -3.02
C ASP A 157 -35.96 19.77 -2.38
N HIS A 158 -35.81 20.03 -1.07
CA HIS A 158 -36.59 21.05 -0.38
C HIS A 158 -36.33 22.46 -0.93
N LEU A 159 -35.08 22.80 -1.23
CA LEU A 159 -34.72 24.10 -1.78
C LEU A 159 -35.28 24.27 -3.19
N GLN A 160 -35.21 23.25 -4.03
CA GLN A 160 -35.79 23.26 -5.38
C GLN A 160 -37.31 23.42 -5.33
N SER A 161 -38.00 22.71 -4.43
CA SER A 161 -39.45 22.86 -4.25
C SER A 161 -39.81 24.26 -3.74
N ALA A 162 -39.05 24.80 -2.79
CA ALA A 162 -39.28 26.14 -2.26
C ALA A 162 -39.05 27.21 -3.33
N ASP A 163 -38.04 27.05 -4.18
CA ASP A 163 -37.76 27.95 -5.29
C ASP A 163 -38.87 27.92 -6.36
N ALA A 164 -39.33 26.72 -6.74
CA ALA A 164 -40.47 26.57 -7.65
C ALA A 164 -41.75 27.20 -7.10
N GLN A 165 -42.02 27.04 -5.80
CA GLN A 165 -43.14 27.68 -5.13
C GLN A 165 -43.00 29.22 -5.10
N ARG A 166 -41.79 29.72 -4.80
CA ARG A 166 -41.49 31.15 -4.80
C ARG A 166 -41.71 31.77 -6.18
N GLU A 167 -41.23 31.12 -7.23
CA GLU A 167 -41.39 31.56 -8.62
C GLU A 167 -42.87 31.60 -9.01
N THR A 168 -43.61 30.52 -8.70
CA THR A 168 -45.07 30.46 -8.95
C THR A 168 -45.80 31.58 -8.20
N ALA A 169 -45.46 31.83 -6.93
CA ALA A 169 -46.06 32.89 -6.14
C ALA A 169 -45.75 34.28 -6.73
N SER A 170 -44.51 34.52 -7.18
CA SER A 170 -44.11 35.76 -7.84
C SER A 170 -44.92 36.01 -9.11
N GLN A 171 -45.01 35.02 -9.99
CA GLN A 171 -45.82 35.09 -11.22
C GLN A 171 -47.30 35.32 -10.91
N THR A 172 -47.83 34.66 -9.88
CA THR A 172 -49.23 34.84 -9.45
C THR A 172 -49.48 36.25 -8.93
N ILE A 173 -48.57 36.81 -8.11
CA ILE A 173 -48.66 38.19 -7.62
C ILE A 173 -48.64 39.18 -8.79
N GLU A 174 -47.76 38.96 -9.77
CA GLU A 174 -47.69 39.79 -10.98
C GLU A 174 -48.98 39.73 -11.80
N LEU A 175 -49.52 38.54 -12.02
CA LEU A 175 -50.83 38.36 -12.67
C LEU A 175 -51.96 39.08 -11.91
N ILE A 176 -51.99 38.98 -10.57
CA ILE A 176 -52.98 39.69 -9.75
C ILE A 176 -52.84 41.20 -9.91
N LYS A 177 -51.62 41.75 -9.96
CA LYS A 177 -51.40 43.18 -10.18
C LYS A 177 -52.00 43.63 -11.51
N TYR A 178 -51.72 42.90 -12.59
CA TYR A 178 -52.29 43.22 -13.90
C TYR A 178 -53.81 43.09 -13.91
N LEU A 179 -54.36 42.05 -13.27
CA LEU A 179 -55.81 41.91 -13.13
C LEU A 179 -56.44 43.09 -12.36
N MET A 180 -55.79 43.55 -11.28
CA MET A 180 -56.24 44.72 -10.53
C MET A 180 -56.19 46.00 -11.38
N GLU A 181 -55.15 46.16 -12.19
CA GLU A 181 -54.98 47.30 -13.11
C GLU A 181 -56.11 47.32 -14.15
N PHE A 182 -56.38 46.17 -14.80
CA PHE A 182 -57.51 46.00 -15.72
C PHE A 182 -58.88 46.31 -15.09
N ASN A 183 -59.06 45.99 -13.80
CA ASN A 183 -60.32 46.27 -13.09
C ASN A 183 -60.43 47.73 -12.60
N SER A 184 -59.31 48.43 -12.41
CA SER A 184 -59.31 49.79 -11.85
C SER A 184 -59.73 50.84 -12.88
N SER A 185 -59.45 50.61 -14.17
CA SER A 185 -59.88 51.50 -15.27
C SER A 185 -60.50 50.70 -16.42
N PRO A 186 -61.81 50.37 -16.35
CA PRO A 186 -62.48 49.57 -17.36
C PRO A 186 -62.58 50.34 -18.68
N GLY A 187 -61.79 49.92 -19.68
CA GLY A 187 -61.87 50.43 -21.05
C GLY A 187 -60.88 51.54 -21.40
N ASP A 188 -60.06 52.01 -20.46
CA ASP A 188 -58.96 52.93 -20.76
C ASP A 188 -57.61 52.22 -20.74
N LEU A 189 -57.14 51.82 -21.93
CA LEU A 189 -55.83 51.18 -22.10
C LEU A 189 -54.66 52.14 -21.81
N MET A 190 -54.87 53.46 -21.82
CA MET A 190 -53.81 54.45 -21.59
C MET A 190 -53.42 54.55 -20.11
N GLU A 191 -54.28 54.10 -19.20
CA GLU A 191 -54.01 54.07 -17.75
C GLU A 191 -53.39 52.75 -17.27
N LEU A 192 -53.30 51.74 -18.14
CA LEU A 192 -52.65 50.47 -17.85
C LEU A 192 -51.12 50.60 -17.89
N SER A 193 -50.44 49.60 -17.34
CA SER A 193 -48.99 49.53 -17.34
C SER A 193 -48.46 49.65 -18.78
N PRO A 194 -47.31 50.31 -18.99
CA PRO A 194 -46.73 50.54 -20.32
C PRO A 194 -46.53 49.26 -21.14
N LEU A 195 -46.48 48.11 -20.47
CA LEU A 195 -46.45 46.80 -21.09
C LEU A 195 -47.63 46.56 -22.07
N PHE A 196 -48.82 47.11 -21.80
CA PHE A 196 -50.00 46.95 -22.66
C PHE A 196 -50.15 48.05 -23.73
N SER A 197 -49.31 49.09 -23.69
CA SER A 197 -49.28 50.18 -24.68
C SER A 197 -48.01 50.20 -25.55
N ASP A 198 -46.98 49.44 -25.18
CA ASP A 198 -45.74 49.29 -25.94
C ASP A 198 -45.87 48.24 -27.07
N THR A 199 -45.84 48.71 -28.32
CA THR A 199 -45.92 47.87 -29.52
C THR A 199 -44.74 46.92 -29.70
N SER A 200 -43.61 47.15 -29.00
CA SER A 200 -42.46 46.23 -29.03
C SER A 200 -42.63 45.02 -28.10
N ARG A 201 -43.58 45.08 -27.16
CA ARG A 201 -43.82 44.05 -26.12
C ARG A 201 -45.16 43.34 -26.25
N VAL A 202 -45.81 43.45 -27.42
CA VAL A 202 -47.13 42.85 -27.70
C VAL A 202 -47.16 41.35 -27.37
N ALA A 203 -46.09 40.60 -27.66
CA ALA A 203 -46.01 39.18 -27.34
C ALA A 203 -46.05 38.89 -25.83
N GLU A 204 -45.41 39.74 -25.03
CA GLU A 204 -45.40 39.63 -23.57
C GLU A 204 -46.75 40.02 -22.96
N ALA A 205 -47.35 41.10 -23.46
CA ALA A 205 -48.70 41.52 -23.10
C ALA A 205 -49.75 40.44 -23.43
N ALA A 206 -49.69 39.86 -24.62
CA ALA A 206 -50.56 38.77 -25.04
C ALA A 206 -50.38 37.53 -24.16
N SER A 207 -49.14 37.18 -23.80
CA SER A 207 -48.84 36.06 -22.89
C SER A 207 -49.48 36.24 -21.51
N ILE A 208 -49.43 37.44 -20.94
CA ILE A 208 -50.06 37.76 -19.65
C ILE A 208 -51.59 37.73 -19.75
N ALA A 209 -52.16 38.35 -20.79
CA ALA A 209 -53.61 38.34 -21.00
C ALA A 209 -54.14 36.91 -21.22
N GLN A 210 -53.40 36.08 -21.96
CA GLN A 210 -53.74 34.68 -22.18
C GLN A 210 -53.61 33.84 -20.91
N LYS A 211 -52.57 34.05 -20.10
CA LYS A 211 -52.46 33.42 -18.77
C LYS A 211 -53.64 33.79 -17.87
N LEU A 212 -53.97 35.08 -17.76
CA LEU A 212 -55.13 35.53 -16.98
C LEU A 212 -56.44 34.91 -17.46
N ARG A 213 -56.63 34.83 -18.79
CA ARG A 213 -57.78 34.14 -19.39
C ARG A 213 -57.82 32.66 -19.04
N SER A 214 -56.69 31.96 -19.13
CA SER A 214 -56.62 30.53 -18.78
C SER A 214 -56.97 30.27 -17.31
N PHE A 215 -56.56 31.14 -16.38
CA PHE A 215 -56.97 31.05 -14.97
C PHE A 215 -58.47 31.29 -14.78
N ALA A 216 -59.05 32.25 -15.51
CA ALA A 216 -60.49 32.50 -15.46
C ALA A 216 -61.31 31.31 -16.00
N GLU A 217 -60.84 30.67 -17.07
CA GLU A 217 -61.46 29.47 -17.64
C GLU A 217 -61.29 28.23 -16.75
N GLU A 218 -60.13 28.06 -16.10
CA GLU A 218 -59.84 26.93 -15.20
C GLU A 218 -60.64 27.01 -13.88
N ASP A 219 -60.85 28.21 -13.33
CA ASP A 219 -61.65 28.42 -12.11
C ASP A 219 -63.16 28.14 -12.36
N ILE A 220 -63.66 28.51 -13.54
CA ILE A 220 -65.03 28.19 -14.00
C ILE A 220 -65.21 26.66 -14.18
N GLY A 221 -64.16 25.95 -14.58
CA GLY A 221 -64.17 24.50 -14.75
C GLY A 221 -64.16 23.68 -13.44
N ARG A 222 -63.66 24.25 -12.33
CA ARG A 222 -63.62 23.57 -11.01
C ARG A 222 -64.74 23.99 -10.04
N GLN A 223 -65.36 25.16 -10.21
CA GLN A 223 -66.44 25.65 -9.35
C GLN A 223 -67.85 25.09 -9.68
N GLY A 224 -67.92 23.91 -10.32
CA GLY A 224 -69.17 23.15 -10.44
C GLY A 224 -69.72 22.60 -9.12
N ILE A 225 -69.02 22.75 -7.99
CA ILE A 225 -69.46 22.30 -6.67
C ILE A 225 -69.06 23.33 -5.59
N GLY A 226 -69.89 24.35 -5.36
CA GLY A 226 -69.77 25.20 -4.16
C GLY A 226 -70.11 26.66 -4.41
N ALA A 227 -71.35 27.03 -4.12
CA ALA A 227 -71.92 28.36 -4.30
C ALA A 227 -71.33 29.44 -3.37
N ALA A 228 -71.47 30.69 -3.84
CA ALA A 228 -71.51 31.97 -3.11
C ALA A 228 -70.24 32.86 -3.09
N SER A 229 -69.85 33.42 -4.25
CA SER A 229 -69.16 34.73 -4.32
C SER A 229 -69.43 35.54 -5.62
N VAL A 230 -70.45 35.16 -6.39
CA VAL A 230 -70.65 35.50 -7.82
C VAL A 230 -70.88 36.99 -8.15
N MET A 231 -71.04 37.90 -7.19
CA MET A 231 -71.45 39.28 -7.54
C MET A 231 -70.30 40.21 -7.96
N GLY A 232 -69.04 39.84 -7.74
CA GLY A 232 -67.86 40.67 -8.10
C GLY A 232 -67.12 40.25 -9.37
N ASN A 233 -67.19 38.96 -9.76
CA ASN A 233 -66.34 38.42 -10.85
C ASN A 233 -66.94 38.59 -12.26
N ALA A 234 -68.25 38.82 -12.37
CA ALA A 234 -68.93 39.00 -13.67
C ALA A 234 -68.57 40.32 -14.39
N ALA A 235 -68.02 41.30 -13.67
CA ALA A 235 -67.56 42.56 -14.24
C ALA A 235 -66.13 42.44 -14.82
N ALA A 236 -65.26 41.68 -14.15
CA ALA A 236 -63.88 41.43 -14.59
C ALA A 236 -63.82 40.62 -15.90
N SER A 237 -64.70 39.62 -16.06
CA SER A 237 -64.82 38.86 -17.30
C SER A 237 -65.24 39.76 -18.47
N ARG A 238 -66.15 40.70 -18.24
CA ARG A 238 -66.64 41.62 -19.26
C ARG A 238 -65.58 42.62 -19.72
N GLY A 239 -64.76 43.14 -18.80
CA GLY A 239 -63.64 44.03 -19.13
C GLY A 239 -62.55 43.31 -19.95
N LEU A 240 -62.23 42.07 -19.57
CA LEU A 240 -61.26 41.22 -20.28
C LEU A 240 -61.76 40.81 -21.69
N GLU A 241 -63.05 40.51 -21.84
CA GLU A 241 -63.67 40.22 -23.13
C GLU A 241 -63.58 41.42 -24.08
N VAL A 242 -63.83 42.64 -23.58
CA VAL A 242 -63.73 43.87 -24.37
C VAL A 242 -62.27 44.15 -24.77
N ALA A 243 -61.32 44.00 -23.85
CA ALA A 243 -59.90 44.21 -24.15
C ALA A 243 -59.39 43.23 -25.22
N VAL A 244 -59.83 41.98 -25.18
CA VAL A 244 -59.43 40.99 -26.18
C VAL A 244 -60.11 41.19 -27.52
N ALA A 245 -61.40 41.56 -27.56
CA ALA A 245 -62.07 41.91 -28.81
C ALA A 245 -61.35 43.08 -29.51
N ASN A 246 -61.01 44.13 -28.77
CA ASN A 246 -60.28 45.28 -29.30
C ASN A 246 -58.89 44.92 -29.83
N LEU A 247 -58.16 44.03 -29.14
CA LEU A 247 -56.86 43.52 -29.60
C LEU A 247 -56.98 42.67 -30.87
N GLN A 248 -58.06 41.89 -30.98
CA GLN A 248 -58.31 41.01 -32.11
C GLN A 248 -58.72 41.81 -33.35
N ASP A 249 -59.53 42.84 -33.19
CA ASP A 249 -59.87 43.80 -34.25
C ASP A 249 -58.63 44.55 -34.73
N TYR A 250 -57.76 44.99 -33.82
CA TYR A 250 -56.48 45.63 -34.18
C TYR A 250 -55.53 44.70 -34.96
N CYS A 251 -55.54 43.40 -34.66
CA CYS A 251 -54.76 42.40 -35.39
C CYS A 251 -55.35 42.05 -36.77
N ASN A 252 -56.65 42.29 -36.98
CA ASN A 252 -57.34 42.02 -38.25
C ASN A 252 -57.31 43.24 -39.21
N GLU A 253 -57.04 44.44 -38.70
CA GLU A 253 -56.96 45.69 -39.47
C GLU A 253 -55.53 46.06 -39.94
N SER A 254 -54.52 45.22 -39.67
CA SER A 254 -53.14 45.33 -40.17
C SER A 254 -52.80 44.23 -41.17
#